data_AF-A0A099WMM2-F1
#
_entry.id   AF-A0A099WMM2-F1
#
_cell.length_a   1.000
_cell.length_b   1.000
_cell.length_c   1.000
_cell.angle_alpha   90.00
_cell.angle_beta   90.00
_cell.angle_gamma   90.00
#
_symmetry.space_group_name_H-M   'P 1'
#
loop_
_entity.id
_entity.type
_entity.pdbx_description
1 polymer ?
#
loop_
_entity_poly.entity_id
_entity_poly.type
_entity_poly.pdbx_seq_one_letter_code
_entity_poly.pdbx_strand_id
1 'polypeptide(L)'
;MKKVKDSYLNFKFKVERNKLSIPLIIAFQTFAYGIYIIFHPQFLETQGQIVNVVSYLDALWMGLFFIAIAILYGISSLRFYLHLKRFSAVVIFTLWSFYFLSFLVRDFSGYQTSSWILVFGMLLLINFELRTGEYKR
;
A
#
# COMPACT_ATOMS: atom_id res chain seq x y z
N MET A 1 24.08 26.28 -3.39
CA MET A 1 22.61 26.27 -3.13
C MET A 1 21.74 26.31 -4.39
N LYS A 2 22.03 27.10 -5.44
CA LYS A 2 21.23 27.12 -6.70
C LYS A 2 21.02 25.74 -7.35
N LYS A 3 22.10 24.96 -7.58
CA LYS A 3 22.02 23.60 -8.16
C LYS A 3 21.09 22.64 -7.41
N VAL A 4 21.06 22.69 -6.07
CA VAL A 4 20.20 21.82 -5.25
C VAL A 4 18.73 22.24 -5.40
N LYS A 5 18.46 23.55 -5.43
CA LYS A 5 17.14 24.12 -5.65
C LYS A 5 16.59 23.76 -7.04
N ASP A 6 17.44 23.85 -8.07
CA ASP A 6 17.05 23.54 -9.45
C ASP A 6 16.82 22.03 -9.65
N SER A 7 17.63 21.18 -9.01
CA SER A 7 17.42 19.73 -9.01
C SER A 7 16.12 19.34 -8.32
N TYR A 8 15.78 19.98 -7.19
CA TYR A 8 14.51 19.76 -6.49
C TYR A 8 13.31 20.21 -7.32
N LEU A 9 13.40 21.38 -7.97
CA LEU A 9 12.34 21.88 -8.84
C LEU A 9 12.11 20.96 -10.04
N ASN A 10 13.16 20.48 -10.70
CA ASN A 10 13.05 19.51 -11.79
C ASN A 10 12.46 18.18 -11.34
N PHE A 11 12.85 17.69 -10.16
CA PHE A 11 12.23 16.50 -9.56
C PHE A 11 10.74 16.73 -9.29
N LYS A 12 10.38 17.85 -8.66
CA LYS A 12 9.00 18.23 -8.38
C LYS A 12 8.17 18.31 -9.66
N PHE A 13 8.66 18.97 -10.71
CA PHE A 13 7.99 19.05 -12.01
C PHE A 13 7.80 17.67 -12.66
N LYS A 14 8.80 16.79 -12.57
CA LYS A 14 8.71 15.43 -13.12
C LYS A 14 7.70 14.57 -12.37
N VAL A 15 7.66 14.68 -11.03
CA VAL A 15 6.64 14.06 -10.18
C VAL A 15 5.26 14.64 -10.49
N GLU A 16 5.17 15.95 -10.68
CA GLU A 16 3.90 16.61 -11.03
C GLU A 16 3.38 16.17 -12.40
N ARG A 17 4.28 15.93 -13.37
CA ARG A 17 3.93 15.42 -14.70
C ARG A 17 3.49 13.95 -14.68
N ASN A 18 3.99 13.18 -13.73
CA ASN A 18 3.66 11.77 -13.51
C ASN A 18 2.71 11.55 -12.32
N LYS A 19 1.87 12.55 -11.97
CA LYS A 19 0.94 12.48 -10.83
C LYS A 19 0.04 11.25 -10.79
N LEU A 20 -0.25 10.65 -11.93
CA LEU A 20 -1.07 9.44 -12.03
C LEU A 20 -0.28 8.15 -11.79
N SER A 21 1.04 8.13 -12.01
CA SER A 21 1.80 6.87 -11.96
C SER A 21 1.87 6.31 -10.55
N ILE A 22 2.07 7.16 -9.53
CA ILE A 22 2.21 6.71 -8.14
C ILE A 22 0.90 6.09 -7.61
N PRO A 23 -0.26 6.76 -7.71
CA PRO A 23 -1.54 6.14 -7.34
C PRO A 23 -1.81 4.83 -8.07
N LEU A 24 -1.49 4.76 -9.37
CA LEU A 24 -1.72 3.54 -10.16
C LEU A 24 -0.77 2.41 -9.75
N ILE A 25 0.48 2.70 -9.40
CA ILE A 25 1.41 1.70 -8.85
C ILE A 25 0.89 1.17 -7.52
N ILE A 26 0.44 2.05 -6.62
CA ILE A 26 -0.15 1.66 -5.33
C ILE A 26 -1.39 0.78 -5.55
N ALA A 27 -2.29 1.18 -6.45
CA ALA A 27 -3.48 0.42 -6.79
C ALA A 27 -3.10 -0.95 -7.36
N PHE A 28 -2.17 -1.00 -8.31
CA PHE A 28 -1.73 -2.24 -8.95
C PHE A 28 -1.09 -3.21 -7.94
N GLN A 29 -0.18 -2.73 -7.09
CA GLN A 29 0.45 -3.58 -6.08
C GLN A 29 -0.55 -4.11 -5.06
N THR A 30 -1.48 -3.25 -4.61
CA THR A 30 -2.55 -3.65 -3.69
C THR A 30 -3.48 -4.69 -4.32
N PHE A 31 -3.82 -4.52 -5.61
CA PHE A 31 -4.63 -5.47 -6.37
C PHE A 31 -3.92 -6.81 -6.57
N ALA A 32 -2.65 -6.79 -7.00
CA ALA A 32 -1.83 -7.98 -7.20
C ALA A 32 -1.64 -8.74 -5.88
N TYR A 33 -1.46 -8.03 -4.77
CA TYR A 33 -1.38 -8.64 -3.45
C TYR A 33 -2.70 -9.30 -3.02
N GLY A 34 -3.84 -8.67 -3.31
CA GLY A 34 -5.15 -9.28 -3.09
C GLY A 34 -5.35 -10.58 -3.87
N ILE A 35 -4.99 -10.59 -5.16
CA ILE A 35 -4.97 -11.81 -5.98
C ILE A 35 -4.05 -12.86 -5.37
N TYR A 36 -2.84 -12.46 -4.98
CA TYR A 36 -1.86 -13.37 -4.40
C TYR A 36 -2.39 -14.08 -3.16
N ILE A 37 -3.06 -13.37 -2.25
CA ILE A 37 -3.69 -13.95 -1.05
C ILE A 37 -4.77 -14.98 -1.43
N ILE A 38 -5.62 -14.70 -2.42
CA ILE A 38 -6.68 -15.63 -2.85
C ILE A 38 -6.08 -16.94 -3.36
N PHE A 39 -5.01 -16.89 -4.15
CA PHE A 39 -4.37 -18.09 -4.70
C PHE A 39 -3.41 -18.78 -3.72
N HIS A 40 -2.95 -18.07 -2.71
CA HIS A 40 -2.07 -18.59 -1.67
C HIS A 40 -2.69 -18.33 -0.29
N PRO A 41 -3.84 -18.95 0.05
CA PRO A 41 -4.52 -18.72 1.33
C PRO A 41 -3.63 -19.14 2.51
N GLN A 42 -2.84 -20.20 2.27
CA GLN A 42 -1.83 -20.67 3.20
C GLN A 42 -0.71 -19.65 3.41
N PHE A 43 -0.53 -18.62 2.59
CA PHE A 43 0.48 -17.60 2.84
C PHE A 43 0.28 -16.94 4.20
N LEU A 44 -0.96 -16.72 4.61
CA LEU A 44 -1.29 -16.21 5.95
C LEU A 44 -1.04 -17.27 7.04
N GLU A 45 -1.30 -18.54 6.76
CA GLU A 45 -1.19 -19.66 7.71
C GLU A 45 0.23 -20.25 7.86
N THR A 46 0.94 -20.48 6.76
CA THR A 46 2.37 -20.85 6.66
C THR A 46 3.29 -19.77 7.23
N GLN A 47 2.76 -18.57 7.43
CA GLN A 47 3.38 -17.55 8.25
C GLN A 47 3.18 -17.76 9.77
N GLY A 48 2.69 -18.93 10.20
CA GLY A 48 2.69 -19.48 11.56
C GLY A 48 2.84 -18.48 12.70
N GLN A 49 1.72 -18.19 13.39
CA GLN A 49 1.49 -17.23 14.49
C GLN A 49 0.59 -16.03 14.15
N ILE A 50 -0.08 -16.04 13.00
CA ILE A 50 -1.40 -15.43 12.93
C ILE A 50 -2.35 -16.30 13.77
N VAL A 51 -2.35 -16.15 15.10
CA VAL A 51 -3.33 -16.84 15.97
C VAL A 51 -4.23 -15.86 16.71
N ASN A 52 -3.82 -14.60 16.92
CA ASN A 52 -4.62 -13.69 17.75
C ASN A 52 -5.19 -12.44 17.06
N VAL A 53 -4.64 -11.95 15.94
CA VAL A 53 -5.11 -10.68 15.34
C VAL A 53 -5.67 -10.84 13.92
N VAL A 54 -5.05 -11.65 13.07
CA VAL A 54 -5.44 -11.81 11.64
C VAL A 54 -6.05 -13.20 11.36
N SER A 55 -6.09 -14.12 12.34
CA SER A 55 -6.55 -15.51 12.14
C SER A 55 -8.06 -15.61 11.95
N TYR A 56 -8.78 -14.58 12.42
CA TYR A 56 -10.23 -14.45 12.28
C TYR A 56 -10.66 -13.97 10.89
N LEU A 57 -9.72 -13.54 10.05
CA LEU A 57 -10.00 -12.99 8.73
C LEU A 57 -9.63 -14.03 7.67
N ASP A 58 -10.65 -14.70 7.16
CA ASP A 58 -10.57 -15.60 6.01
C ASP A 58 -9.79 -14.95 4.86
N ALA A 59 -8.76 -15.67 4.37
CA ALA A 59 -7.87 -15.23 3.32
C ALA A 59 -8.63 -14.80 2.06
N LEU A 60 -9.74 -15.49 1.74
CA LEU A 60 -10.57 -15.14 0.58
C LEU A 60 -11.20 -13.76 0.75
N TRP A 61 -11.82 -13.50 1.90
CA TRP A 61 -12.45 -12.21 2.19
C TRP A 61 -11.43 -11.07 2.24
N MET A 62 -10.24 -11.33 2.81
CA MET A 62 -9.15 -10.36 2.80
C MET A 62 -8.66 -10.06 1.38
N GLY A 63 -8.41 -11.08 0.57
CA GLY A 63 -7.97 -10.91 -0.81
C GLY A 63 -8.99 -10.12 -1.65
N LEU A 64 -10.28 -10.45 -1.52
CA LEU A 64 -11.38 -9.69 -2.15
C LEU A 64 -11.43 -8.24 -1.66
N PHE A 65 -11.22 -7.99 -0.37
CA PHE A 65 -11.19 -6.64 0.18
C PHE A 65 -10.03 -5.81 -0.39
N PHE A 66 -8.83 -6.39 -0.51
CA PHE A 66 -7.67 -5.77 -1.16
C PHE A 66 -7.96 -5.41 -2.63
N ILE A 67 -8.57 -6.34 -3.37
CA ILE A 67 -8.96 -6.11 -4.77
C ILE A 67 -9.97 -4.97 -4.87
N ALA A 68 -11.03 -5.00 -4.05
CA ALA A 68 -12.10 -4.00 -4.07
C ALA A 68 -11.56 -2.60 -3.74
N ILE A 69 -10.75 -2.47 -2.69
CA ILE A 69 -10.19 -1.16 -2.31
C ILE A 69 -9.16 -0.65 -3.32
N ALA A 70 -8.39 -1.54 -3.96
CA ALA A 70 -7.45 -1.19 -5.01
C ALA A 70 -8.15 -0.65 -6.26
N ILE A 71 -9.23 -1.31 -6.70
CA ILE A 71 -10.06 -0.84 -7.82
C ILE A 71 -10.67 0.52 -7.48
N LEU A 72 -11.23 0.67 -6.27
CA LEU A 72 -11.81 1.92 -5.81
C LEU A 72 -10.79 3.07 -5.82
N TYR A 73 -9.57 2.81 -5.34
CA TYR A 73 -8.48 3.76 -5.33
C TYR A 73 -7.98 4.10 -6.74
N GLY A 74 -7.84 3.11 -7.61
CA GLY A 74 -7.43 3.31 -9.01
C GLY A 74 -8.46 4.14 -9.80
N ILE A 75 -9.74 3.80 -9.71
CA ILE A 75 -10.82 4.54 -10.39
C ILE A 75 -10.92 5.97 -9.86
N SER A 76 -10.88 6.15 -8.54
CA SER A 76 -10.93 7.50 -7.94
C SER A 76 -9.71 8.35 -8.31
N SER A 77 -8.55 7.73 -8.51
CA SER A 77 -7.34 8.39 -9.01
C SER A 77 -7.47 8.84 -10.47
N LEU A 78 -8.18 8.07 -11.32
CA LEU A 78 -8.41 8.43 -12.72
C LEU A 78 -9.50 9.50 -12.89
N ARG A 79 -10.56 9.45 -12.07
CA ARG A 79 -11.71 10.37 -12.17
C ARG A 79 -11.63 11.61 -11.26
N PHE A 80 -10.47 11.85 -10.63
CA PHE A 80 -10.22 13.00 -9.74
C PHE A 80 -11.21 13.16 -8.57
N TYR A 81 -11.82 12.07 -8.08
CA TYR A 81 -12.66 12.11 -6.87
C TYR A 81 -11.80 12.18 -5.61
N LEU A 82 -11.33 13.37 -5.26
CA LEU A 82 -10.31 13.61 -4.22
C LEU A 82 -10.65 13.02 -2.85
N HIS A 83 -11.89 13.18 -2.38
CA HIS A 83 -12.31 12.64 -1.08
C HIS A 83 -12.26 11.12 -1.04
N LEU A 84 -12.77 10.48 -2.10
CA LEU A 84 -12.85 9.04 -2.19
C LEU A 84 -11.47 8.41 -2.43
N LYS A 85 -10.61 9.10 -3.20
CA LYS A 85 -9.19 8.76 -3.35
C LYS A 85 -8.45 8.83 -2.02
N ARG A 86 -8.65 9.90 -1.24
CA ARG A 86 -8.02 10.06 0.08
C ARG A 86 -8.49 9.00 1.07
N PHE A 87 -9.79 8.76 1.12
CA PHE A 87 -10.37 7.73 1.99
C PHE A 87 -9.79 6.35 1.66
N SER A 88 -9.84 5.95 0.39
CA SER A 88 -9.29 4.65 -0.04
C SER A 88 -7.78 4.56 0.16
N ALA A 89 -7.00 5.64 -0.04
CA ALA A 89 -5.58 5.66 0.29
C ALA A 89 -5.30 5.43 1.79
N VAL A 90 -6.11 6.03 2.68
CA VAL A 90 -5.99 5.81 4.13
C VAL A 90 -6.34 4.37 4.49
N VAL A 91 -7.39 3.80 3.90
CA VAL A 91 -7.74 2.38 4.11
C VAL A 91 -6.60 1.46 3.66
N ILE A 92 -6.05 1.69 2.46
CA ILE A 92 -4.89 0.95 1.93
C ILE A 92 -3.69 1.10 2.88
N PHE A 93 -3.37 2.30 3.34
CA PHE A 93 -2.29 2.54 4.29
C PHE A 93 -2.47 1.74 5.59
N THR A 94 -3.68 1.75 6.16
CA THR A 94 -4.02 1.01 7.37
C THR A 94 -3.85 -0.49 7.17
N LEU A 95 -4.36 -1.05 6.06
CA LEU A 95 -4.19 -2.47 5.73
C LEU A 95 -2.71 -2.86 5.65
N TRP A 96 -1.92 -2.14 4.85
CA TRP A 96 -0.49 -2.43 4.72
C TRP A 96 0.26 -2.24 6.04
N SER A 97 -0.20 -1.36 6.93
CA SER A 97 0.38 -1.17 8.27
C SER A 97 0.14 -2.37 9.17
N PHE A 98 -1.06 -2.97 9.12
CA PHE A 98 -1.34 -4.21 9.86
C PHE A 98 -0.47 -5.36 9.37
N TYR A 99 -0.29 -5.49 8.05
CA TYR A 99 0.62 -6.50 7.48
C TYR A 99 2.07 -6.25 7.87
N PHE A 100 2.52 -5.00 7.82
CA PHE A 100 3.87 -4.61 8.23
C PHE A 100 4.15 -5.05 9.66
N LEU A 101 3.27 -4.67 10.58
CA LEU A 101 3.40 -5.00 11.99
C LEU A 101 3.39 -6.52 12.19
N SER A 102 2.52 -7.23 11.48
CA SER A 102 2.43 -8.69 11.56
C SER A 102 3.73 -9.37 11.13
N PHE A 103 4.31 -8.96 9.98
CA PHE A 103 5.59 -9.52 9.52
C PHE A 103 6.76 -9.10 10.40
N LEU A 104 6.77 -7.87 10.89
CA LEU A 104 7.83 -7.35 11.75
C LEU A 104 7.86 -8.09 13.10
N VAL A 105 6.71 -8.24 13.76
CA VAL A 105 6.59 -9.00 15.02
C VAL A 105 7.05 -10.45 14.83
N ARG A 106 6.74 -11.05 13.68
CA ARG A 106 7.17 -12.41 13.35
C ARG A 106 8.68 -12.52 13.15
N ASP A 107 9.31 -11.55 12.49
CA ASP A 107 10.76 -11.54 12.31
C ASP A 107 11.47 -11.47 13.68
N PHE A 108 10.92 -10.67 14.60
CA PHE A 108 11.38 -10.62 16.00
C PHE A 108 11.10 -11.90 16.81
N SER A 109 10.11 -12.71 16.44
CA SER A 109 9.82 -14.00 17.11
C SER A 109 10.68 -15.17 16.61
N GLY A 110 11.67 -14.90 15.76
CA GLY A 110 12.67 -15.87 15.30
C GLY A 110 12.36 -16.53 13.96
N TYR A 111 11.27 -16.15 13.30
CA TYR A 111 10.95 -16.60 11.94
C TYR A 111 11.44 -15.58 10.93
N GLN A 112 12.68 -15.78 10.46
CA GLN A 112 13.31 -14.86 9.53
C GLN A 112 12.51 -14.72 8.23
N THR A 113 11.93 -13.55 7.99
CA THR A 113 11.26 -13.21 6.73
C THR A 113 11.62 -11.80 6.30
N SER A 114 12.16 -11.63 5.10
CA SER A 114 12.47 -10.32 4.55
C SER A 114 11.25 -9.60 3.94
N SER A 115 10.05 -10.18 4.05
CA SER A 115 8.81 -9.67 3.46
C SER A 115 8.39 -8.31 4.03
N TRP A 116 8.74 -8.01 5.28
CA TRP A 116 8.44 -6.71 5.90
C TRP A 116 9.11 -5.54 5.17
N ILE A 117 10.26 -5.75 4.49
CA ILE A 117 10.95 -4.70 3.73
C ILE A 117 10.12 -4.25 2.53
N LEU A 118 9.51 -5.21 1.81
CA LEU A 118 8.65 -4.91 0.67
C LEU A 118 7.40 -4.15 1.12
N VAL A 119 6.80 -4.59 2.22
CA VAL A 119 5.66 -3.92 2.83
C VAL A 119 6.02 -2.51 3.32
N PHE A 120 7.22 -2.34 3.89
CA PHE A 120 7.70 -1.02 4.31
C PHE A 120 7.88 -0.07 3.13
N GLY A 121 8.44 -0.55 2.01
CA GLY A 121 8.55 0.23 0.77
C GLY A 121 7.18 0.69 0.26
N MET A 122 6.18 -0.20 0.30
CA MET A 122 4.79 0.12 -0.03
C MET A 122 4.21 1.21 0.89
N LEU A 123 4.42 1.09 2.20
CA LEU A 123 3.98 2.10 3.18
C LEU A 123 4.61 3.47 2.94
N LEU A 124 5.92 3.51 2.64
CA LEU A 124 6.61 4.75 2.31
C LEU A 124 6.03 5.38 1.03
N LEU A 125 5.74 4.57 0.01
CA LEU A 125 5.13 5.05 -1.24
C LEU A 125 3.73 5.63 -1.01
N ILE A 126 2.90 4.96 -0.21
CA ILE A 126 1.56 5.46 0.15
C ILE A 126 1.67 6.73 1.00
N ASN A 127 2.61 6.79 1.95
CA ASN A 127 2.82 7.97 2.77
C ASN A 127 3.28 9.17 1.93
N PHE A 128 4.18 8.94 0.98
CA PHE A 128 4.60 9.93 0.00
C PHE A 128 3.38 10.47 -0.75
N GLU A 129 2.58 9.58 -1.35
CA GLU A 129 1.38 9.96 -2.09
C GLU A 129 0.39 10.74 -1.22
N LEU A 130 0.11 10.31 0.01
CA LEU A 130 -0.78 11.03 0.94
C LEU A 130 -0.28 12.44 1.30
N ARG A 131 1.05 12.66 1.32
CA ARG A 131 1.66 13.97 1.63
C ARG A 131 1.77 14.88 0.42
N THR A 132 2.08 14.33 -0.75
CA THR A 132 2.37 15.10 -1.97
C THR A 132 1.19 15.16 -2.94
N GLY A 133 0.20 14.28 -2.78
CA GLY A 133 -1.02 14.29 -3.57
C GLY A 133 -1.83 15.56 -3.33
N GLU A 134 -2.60 15.97 -4.34
CA GLU A 134 -3.46 17.16 -4.32
C GLU A 134 -4.70 16.97 -3.43
N TYR A 135 -4.49 16.68 -2.14
CA TYR A 135 -5.57 16.56 -1.15
C TYR A 135 -5.84 17.87 -0.41
N LYS A 136 -5.08 18.93 -0.72
CA LYS A 136 -5.27 20.28 -0.19
C LYS A 136 -6.13 21.08 -1.17
N ARG A 137 -7.43 21.13 -0.91
CA ARG A 137 -8.28 22.28 -1.23
C ARG A 137 -8.68 22.92 0.09
#